data_AF-A0A221T2S3-F1
#
_entry.id   AF-A0A221T2S3-F1
#
_cell.length_a   1.000
_cell.length_b   1.000
_cell.length_c   1.000
_cell.angle_alpha   90.00
_cell.angle_beta   90.00
_cell.angle_gamma   90.00
#
_symmetry.space_group_name_H-M   'P 1'
#
loop_
_entity.id
_entity.type
_entity.pdbx_description
1 polymer ?
#
loop_
_entity_poly.entity_id
_entity_poly.type
_entity_poly.pdbx_seq_one_letter_code
_entity_poly.pdbx_strand_id
1 'polypeptide(L)'
;MNHTFPTHDVRLHLDSLPPAPTRAPEDQPIWAAHFDRTLHALAARTAGLVAAVARQVMEAHPAAVLVSLARGGTPAGILLRREAARHGLTWPHHSLSITRRDGLDLQAYREVLDEHPGRDVVFVDGWTGLGGVTRALEASVKGARLAVLSDPAGCSTYAGTYQDVLIPHALLGAAGCGLLSHPVAQRRGRHAAAFKPQLSGDDRTGAYLRAVSLADPLPPERGRRPSAAADYALLIAGLYGVSDPARLRAGVGEASRALLRRDPQELLLRQSGTPDTRHLEDEARRRSLPVYVHADLPYLACALTA
;
A
#
# COMPACT_ATOMS: atom_id res chain seq x y z
N MET A 1 -15.12 21.29 -0.04
CA MET A 1 -15.99 20.10 0.12
C MET A 1 -15.12 18.99 0.70
N ASN A 2 -15.49 18.41 1.85
CA ASN A 2 -14.77 17.25 2.39
C ASN A 2 -15.03 16.07 1.46
N HIS A 3 -14.07 15.76 0.58
CA HIS A 3 -14.13 14.57 -0.25
C HIS A 3 -13.91 13.37 0.67
N THR A 4 -14.98 12.66 0.99
CA THR A 4 -14.92 11.46 1.82
C THR A 4 -14.50 10.27 0.95
N PHE A 5 -13.59 9.45 1.50
CA PHE A 5 -13.45 8.07 1.07
C PHE A 5 -14.84 7.42 1.10
N PRO A 6 -15.15 6.35 0.34
CA PRO A 6 -16.49 5.74 0.30
C PRO A 6 -17.04 5.21 1.66
N THR A 7 -16.37 5.49 2.78
CA THR A 7 -16.71 5.10 4.13
C THR A 7 -16.47 6.26 5.11
N HIS A 8 -17.27 6.36 6.17
CA HIS A 8 -17.01 7.25 7.32
C HIS A 8 -15.85 6.76 8.22
N ASP A 9 -15.14 5.71 7.79
CA ASP A 9 -14.08 5.06 8.56
C ASP A 9 -12.75 5.84 8.54
N VAL A 10 -12.65 6.94 7.78
CA VAL A 10 -11.43 7.74 7.66
C VAL A 10 -11.73 9.21 7.33
N ARG A 11 -10.98 10.15 7.93
CA ARG A 11 -10.97 11.56 7.55
C ARG A 11 -9.77 11.84 6.61
N LEU A 12 -10.04 12.31 5.40
CA LEU A 12 -9.02 12.69 4.42
C LEU A 12 -8.57 14.13 4.65
N HIS A 13 -7.26 14.36 4.67
CA HIS A 13 -6.66 15.69 4.78
C HIS A 13 -5.85 15.98 3.52
N LEU A 14 -6.57 16.46 2.52
CA LEU A 14 -6.02 16.86 1.23
C LEU A 14 -6.77 18.09 0.77
N ASP A 15 -6.06 19.03 0.17
CA ASP A 15 -6.70 20.11 -0.55
C ASP A 15 -7.18 19.60 -1.92
N SER A 16 -8.23 20.22 -2.45
CA SER A 16 -8.83 19.79 -3.71
C SER A 16 -8.08 20.41 -4.89
N LEU A 17 -7.64 19.57 -5.84
CA LEU A 17 -7.28 20.05 -7.17
C LEU A 17 -8.50 20.01 -8.10
N PRO A 18 -8.52 20.84 -9.17
CA PRO A 18 -9.50 20.71 -10.24
C PRO A 18 -9.55 19.27 -10.76
N PRO A 19 -10.73 18.77 -11.17
CA PRO A 19 -10.84 17.44 -11.74
C PRO A 19 -9.93 17.32 -12.96
N ALA A 20 -8.99 16.37 -12.92
CA ALA A 20 -8.13 16.10 -14.05
C ALA A 20 -8.92 15.26 -15.08
N PRO A 21 -8.96 15.66 -16.37
CA PRO A 21 -9.51 14.81 -17.42
C PRO A 21 -8.64 13.55 -17.49
N THR A 22 -9.13 12.48 -16.88
CA THR A 22 -8.48 11.18 -16.95
C THR A 22 -9.53 10.22 -17.45
N ARG A 23 -9.32 9.67 -18.65
CA ARG A 23 -10.04 8.49 -19.12
C ARG A 23 -9.59 7.32 -18.24
N ALA A 24 -10.51 6.39 -17.94
CA ALA A 24 -10.09 5.12 -17.35
C ALA A 24 -9.06 4.46 -18.31
N PRO A 25 -7.96 3.89 -17.81
CA PRO A 25 -7.05 3.14 -18.66
C PRO A 25 -7.81 2.06 -19.43
N GLU A 26 -7.45 1.80 -20.69
CA GLU A 26 -8.12 0.77 -21.49
C GLU A 26 -8.05 -0.62 -20.83
N ASP A 27 -7.01 -0.86 -20.04
CA ASP A 27 -6.80 -2.11 -19.30
C ASP A 27 -7.61 -2.21 -18.00
N GLN A 28 -8.38 -1.19 -17.62
CA GLN A 28 -9.12 -1.15 -16.35
C GLN A 28 -10.01 -2.39 -16.11
N PRO A 29 -10.77 -2.92 -17.11
CA PRO A 29 -11.56 -4.14 -16.92
C PRO A 29 -10.71 -5.38 -16.63
N ILE A 30 -9.51 -5.46 -17.22
CA ILE A 30 -8.58 -6.58 -17.02
C ILE A 30 -8.09 -6.58 -15.57
N TRP A 31 -7.70 -5.40 -15.05
CA TRP A 31 -7.28 -5.25 -13.66
C TRP A 31 -8.41 -5.50 -12.66
N ALA A 32 -9.65 -5.12 -12.99
CA ALA A 32 -10.82 -5.47 -12.19
C ALA A 32 -11.02 -7.00 -12.12
N ALA A 33 -10.88 -7.70 -13.24
CA ALA A 33 -10.98 -9.15 -13.27
C ALA A 33 -9.85 -9.85 -12.48
N HIS A 34 -8.61 -9.34 -12.55
CA HIS A 34 -7.52 -9.81 -11.70
C HIS A 34 -7.81 -9.59 -10.22
N PHE A 35 -8.33 -8.41 -9.88
CA PHE A 35 -8.72 -8.08 -8.52
C PHE A 35 -9.79 -9.03 -7.99
N ASP A 36 -10.88 -9.26 -8.72
CA ASP A 36 -12.01 -10.08 -8.25
C ASP A 36 -11.58 -11.54 -8.00
N ARG A 37 -10.74 -12.12 -8.88
CA ARG A 37 -10.15 -13.46 -8.69
C ARG A 37 -9.23 -13.51 -7.47
N THR A 38 -8.38 -12.49 -7.34
CA THR A 38 -7.37 -12.40 -6.27
C THR A 38 -8.03 -12.20 -4.90
N LEU A 39 -9.08 -11.37 -4.83
CA LEU A 39 -9.76 -11.05 -3.58
C LEU A 39 -10.31 -12.30 -2.90
N HIS A 40 -11.00 -13.16 -3.65
CA HIS A 40 -11.55 -14.40 -3.12
C HIS A 40 -10.46 -15.32 -2.57
N ALA A 41 -9.33 -15.45 -3.27
CA ALA A 41 -8.23 -16.32 -2.85
C ALA A 41 -7.48 -15.77 -1.63
N LEU A 42 -7.41 -14.45 -1.46
CA LEU A 42 -6.49 -13.82 -0.50
C LEU A 42 -7.17 -13.10 0.67
N ALA A 43 -8.52 -13.02 0.70
CA ALA A 43 -9.24 -12.29 1.75
C ALA A 43 -8.92 -12.81 3.17
N ALA A 44 -8.99 -14.12 3.38
CA ALA A 44 -8.74 -14.77 4.66
C ALA A 44 -7.29 -14.57 5.15
N ARG A 45 -6.31 -14.67 4.24
CA ARG A 45 -4.90 -14.36 4.55
C ARG A 45 -4.71 -12.88 4.89
N THR A 46 -5.34 -11.99 4.13
CA THR A 46 -5.28 -10.54 4.38
C THR A 46 -5.89 -10.18 5.73
N ALA A 47 -7.02 -10.80 6.10
CA ALA A 47 -7.66 -10.65 7.41
C ALA A 47 -6.73 -11.10 8.54
N GLY A 48 -6.02 -12.22 8.34
CA GLY A 48 -4.95 -12.67 9.24
C GLY A 48 -3.85 -11.65 9.49
N LEU A 49 -3.34 -11.03 8.42
CA LEU A 49 -2.33 -9.97 8.52
C LEU A 49 -2.86 -8.73 9.24
N VAL A 50 -4.11 -8.33 8.97
CA VAL A 50 -4.79 -7.21 9.65
C VAL A 50 -4.89 -7.49 11.15
N ALA A 51 -5.40 -8.67 11.54
CA ALA A 51 -5.51 -9.06 12.94
C ALA A 51 -4.15 -9.07 13.65
N ALA A 52 -3.11 -9.55 12.98
CA ALA A 52 -1.76 -9.59 13.52
C ALA A 52 -1.17 -8.20 13.78
N VAL A 53 -1.38 -7.25 12.86
CA VAL A 53 -0.93 -5.87 13.02
C VAL A 53 -1.76 -5.15 14.07
N ALA A 54 -3.09 -5.29 14.01
CA ALA A 54 -3.99 -4.67 14.98
C ALA A 54 -3.62 -5.10 16.40
N ARG A 55 -3.38 -6.39 16.64
CA ARG A 55 -2.97 -6.89 17.96
C ARG A 55 -1.69 -6.24 18.48
N GLN A 56 -0.66 -6.12 17.64
CA GLN A 56 0.59 -5.43 18.02
C GLN A 56 0.35 -3.97 18.40
N VAL A 57 -0.48 -3.26 17.63
CA VAL A 57 -0.80 -1.86 17.89
C VAL A 57 -1.68 -1.72 19.14
N MET A 58 -2.63 -2.62 19.38
CA MET A 58 -3.48 -2.63 20.58
C MET A 58 -2.65 -2.87 21.85
N GLU A 59 -1.70 -3.81 21.80
CA GLU A 59 -0.80 -4.12 22.93
C GLU A 59 0.11 -2.95 23.28
N ALA A 60 0.66 -2.25 22.27
CA ALA A 60 1.60 -1.15 22.50
C ALA A 60 0.91 0.22 22.68
N HIS A 61 -0.22 0.44 22.01
CA HIS A 61 -0.89 1.73 21.87
C HIS A 61 -2.42 1.58 21.86
N PRO A 62 -3.05 1.17 22.97
CA PRO A 62 -4.50 0.90 23.02
C PRO A 62 -5.36 2.10 22.64
N ALA A 63 -4.86 3.32 22.86
CA ALA A 63 -5.50 4.59 22.49
C ALA A 63 -4.88 5.25 21.25
N ALA A 64 -4.33 4.48 20.30
CA ALA A 64 -3.70 5.01 19.09
C ALA A 64 -4.62 5.94 18.26
N VAL A 65 -3.98 6.85 17.55
CA VAL A 65 -4.54 7.58 16.40
C VAL A 65 -3.92 7.00 15.15
N LEU A 66 -4.74 6.46 14.25
CA LEU A 66 -4.25 5.92 12.98
C LEU A 66 -4.08 7.05 11.97
N VAL A 67 -2.92 7.07 11.32
CA VAL A 67 -2.63 7.96 10.18
C VAL A 67 -2.25 7.12 8.97
N SER A 68 -3.20 6.88 8.08
CA SER A 68 -2.93 6.21 6.81
C SER A 68 -2.10 7.09 5.88
N LEU A 69 -1.07 6.49 5.29
CA LEU A 69 -0.27 7.09 4.24
C LEU A 69 -1.04 6.99 2.92
N ALA A 70 -1.61 8.11 2.51
CA ALA A 70 -2.42 8.17 1.32
C ALA A 70 -1.54 7.86 0.08
N ARG A 71 -1.97 6.97 -0.80
CA ARG A 71 -3.32 6.38 -0.87
C ARG A 71 -3.36 4.89 -0.49
N GLY A 72 -2.22 4.21 -0.57
CA GLY A 72 -2.11 2.78 -0.34
C GLY A 72 -2.45 2.35 1.08
N GLY A 73 -2.18 3.21 2.06
CA GLY A 73 -2.45 2.90 3.46
C GLY A 73 -3.91 3.00 3.85
N THR A 74 -4.71 3.79 3.14
CA THR A 74 -6.09 4.09 3.57
C THR A 74 -6.97 2.84 3.72
N PRO A 75 -6.99 1.88 2.76
CA PRO A 75 -7.73 0.64 2.95
C PRO A 75 -7.20 -0.20 4.13
N ALA A 76 -5.89 -0.23 4.35
CA ALA A 76 -5.29 -0.95 5.48
C ALA A 76 -5.67 -0.30 6.82
N GLY A 77 -5.63 1.03 6.94
CA GLY A 77 -6.02 1.74 8.15
C GLY A 77 -7.51 1.57 8.48
N ILE A 78 -8.39 1.52 7.47
CA ILE A 78 -9.81 1.21 7.67
C ILE A 78 -9.96 -0.20 8.25
N LEU A 79 -9.25 -1.18 7.71
CA LEU A 79 -9.30 -2.56 8.20
C LEU A 79 -8.76 -2.68 9.64
N LEU A 80 -7.65 -2.01 9.97
CA LEU A 80 -7.12 -1.97 11.34
C LEU A 80 -8.10 -1.31 12.31
N ARG A 81 -8.74 -0.20 11.93
CA ARG A 81 -9.77 0.46 12.74
C ARG A 81 -10.96 -0.47 12.99
N ARG A 82 -11.44 -1.16 11.96
CA ARG A 82 -12.55 -2.12 12.08
C ARG A 82 -12.18 -3.31 12.96
N GLU A 83 -10.97 -3.82 12.83
CA GLU A 83 -10.48 -4.89 13.70
C GLU A 83 -10.42 -4.42 15.16
N ALA A 84 -9.81 -3.27 15.44
CA ALA A 84 -9.77 -2.71 16.79
C ALA A 84 -11.18 -2.51 17.41
N ALA A 85 -12.16 -2.10 16.61
CA ALA A 85 -13.54 -1.97 17.05
C ALA A 85 -14.18 -3.30 17.47
N ARG A 86 -13.80 -4.42 16.85
CA ARG A 86 -14.23 -5.77 17.27
C ARG A 86 -13.69 -6.13 18.66
N HIS A 87 -12.59 -5.50 19.09
CA HIS A 87 -12.01 -5.63 20.43
C HIS A 87 -12.44 -4.48 21.37
N GLY A 88 -13.48 -3.72 21.01
CA GLY A 88 -14.03 -2.65 21.85
C GLY A 88 -13.22 -1.36 21.86
N LEU A 89 -12.22 -1.20 20.99
CA LEU A 89 -11.40 0.01 20.91
C LEU A 89 -11.88 0.98 19.84
N THR A 90 -11.71 2.27 20.10
CA THR A 90 -12.02 3.33 19.13
C THR A 90 -10.76 4.11 18.79
N TRP A 91 -10.26 3.89 17.57
CA TRP A 91 -9.13 4.65 17.03
C TRP A 91 -9.62 5.73 16.06
N PRO A 92 -9.35 7.02 16.32
CA PRO A 92 -9.48 8.04 15.30
C PRO A 92 -8.60 7.68 14.11
N HIS A 93 -9.08 7.96 12.91
CA HIS A 93 -8.39 7.56 11.70
C HIS A 93 -8.38 8.69 10.67
N HIS A 94 -7.16 9.11 10.35
CA HIS A 94 -6.84 10.18 9.42
C HIS A 94 -6.07 9.58 8.25
N SER A 95 -6.15 10.20 7.08
CA SER A 95 -5.35 9.82 5.92
C SER A 95 -4.67 11.05 5.35
N LEU A 96 -3.34 11.02 5.35
CA LEU A 96 -2.47 12.14 4.99
C LEU A 96 -1.63 11.79 3.75
N SER A 97 -1.32 12.78 2.92
CA SER A 97 -0.39 12.55 1.82
C SER A 97 1.03 12.31 2.30
N ILE A 98 1.73 11.41 1.61
CA ILE A 98 3.18 11.33 1.62
C ILE A 98 3.70 11.17 0.18
N THR A 99 4.81 11.83 -0.14
CA THR A 99 5.56 11.58 -1.39
C THR A 99 7.02 11.24 -1.04
N ARG A 100 7.69 10.50 -1.93
CA ARG A 100 9.12 10.18 -1.75
C ARG A 100 10.02 11.41 -1.82
N ARG A 101 9.58 12.46 -2.52
CA ARG A 101 10.36 13.68 -2.77
C ARG A 101 10.14 14.71 -1.66
N ASP A 102 8.88 14.93 -1.30
CA ASP A 102 8.46 16.05 -0.46
C ASP A 102 8.14 15.62 0.99
N GLY A 103 8.06 14.31 1.24
CA GLY A 103 7.76 13.77 2.56
C GLY A 103 6.27 13.77 2.89
N LEU A 104 5.97 13.63 4.18
CA LEU A 104 4.62 13.70 4.74
C LEU A 104 4.08 15.12 4.66
N ASP A 105 2.78 15.27 4.43
CA ASP A 105 2.08 16.53 4.60
C ASP A 105 2.11 16.98 6.08
N LEU A 106 3.12 17.79 6.41
CA LEU A 106 3.34 18.27 7.78
C LEU A 106 2.27 19.26 8.25
N GLN A 107 1.56 19.94 7.35
CA GLN A 107 0.46 20.80 7.76
C GLN A 107 -0.70 19.94 8.26
N ALA A 108 -1.12 18.97 7.45
CA ALA A 108 -2.18 18.05 7.85
C ALA A 108 -1.79 17.21 9.08
N TYR A 109 -0.51 16.86 9.23
CA TYR A 109 -0.04 16.15 10.41
C TYR A 109 -0.17 16.99 11.69
N ARG A 110 0.15 18.29 11.65
CA ARG A 110 -0.06 19.19 12.80
C ARG A 110 -1.53 19.29 13.19
N GLU A 111 -2.44 19.40 12.21
CA GLU A 111 -3.88 19.40 12.45
C GLU A 111 -4.32 18.12 13.21
N VAL A 112 -3.75 16.95 12.88
CA VAL A 112 -4.01 15.70 13.61
C VAL A 112 -3.48 15.74 15.04
N LEU A 113 -2.27 16.28 15.27
CA LEU A 113 -1.70 16.39 16.61
C LEU A 113 -2.47 17.37 17.49
N ASP A 114 -2.95 18.48 16.91
CA ASP A 114 -3.75 19.48 17.61
C ASP A 114 -5.14 18.93 18.00
N GLU A 115 -5.75 18.09 17.15
CA GLU A 115 -7.02 17.43 17.45
C GLU A 115 -6.87 16.30 18.48
N HIS A 116 -5.70 15.66 18.56
CA HIS A 116 -5.44 14.50 19.42
C HIS A 116 -4.19 14.68 20.30
N PRO A 117 -4.17 15.70 21.19
CA PRO A 117 -2.98 16.04 21.96
C PRO A 117 -2.55 14.88 22.87
N GLY A 118 -1.26 14.55 22.83
CA GLY A 118 -0.64 13.52 23.67
C GLY A 118 -0.98 12.08 23.30
N ARG A 119 -1.76 11.83 22.25
CA ARG A 119 -2.06 10.46 21.79
C ARG A 119 -0.95 9.92 20.89
N ASP A 120 -0.69 8.63 21.00
CA ASP A 120 0.26 7.94 20.11
C ASP A 120 -0.27 7.88 18.69
N VAL A 121 0.46 8.48 17.76
CA VAL A 121 0.20 8.34 16.32
C VAL A 121 0.88 7.08 15.79
N VAL A 122 0.09 6.25 15.09
CA VAL A 122 0.57 5.08 14.34
C VAL A 122 0.26 5.30 12.87
N PHE A 123 1.31 5.40 12.06
CA PHE A 123 1.21 5.51 10.61
C PHE A 123 0.89 4.15 10.00
N VAL A 124 0.10 4.12 8.93
CA VAL A 124 -0.36 2.87 8.31
C VAL A 124 -0.12 2.89 6.80
N ASP A 125 0.46 1.81 6.26
CA ASP A 125 0.48 1.51 4.81
C ASP A 125 0.08 0.05 4.54
N GLY A 126 -0.23 -0.29 3.29
CA GLY A 126 -0.53 -1.65 2.88
C GLY A 126 0.71 -2.55 2.91
N TRP A 127 1.81 -2.09 2.33
CA TRP A 127 3.09 -2.81 2.28
C TRP A 127 4.26 -1.84 2.11
N THR A 128 5.48 -2.34 2.27
CA THR A 128 6.70 -1.61 1.92
C THR A 128 7.68 -2.52 1.17
N GLY A 129 8.09 -2.12 -0.04
CA GLY A 129 9.02 -2.89 -0.87
C GLY A 129 10.47 -2.65 -0.47
N LEU A 130 11.06 -1.52 -0.93
CA LEU A 130 12.44 -1.12 -0.64
C LEU A 130 12.56 -0.10 0.51
N GLY A 131 11.50 0.14 1.29
CA GLY A 131 11.51 1.11 2.39
C GLY A 131 11.53 2.58 1.97
N GLY A 132 11.21 2.91 0.71
CA GLY A 132 11.24 4.29 0.22
C GLY A 132 10.25 5.21 0.95
N VAL A 133 9.02 4.76 1.17
CA VAL A 133 8.00 5.50 1.93
C VAL A 133 8.39 5.59 3.41
N THR A 134 8.90 4.51 3.98
CA THR A 134 9.39 4.49 5.37
C THR A 134 10.49 5.50 5.62
N ARG A 135 11.48 5.61 4.71
CA ARG A 135 12.54 6.62 4.78
C ARG A 135 12.01 8.04 4.67
N ALA A 136 11.08 8.29 3.75
CA ALA A 136 10.44 9.61 3.61
C ALA A 136 9.62 9.98 4.86
N LEU A 137 8.96 9.00 5.48
CA LEU A 137 8.22 9.20 6.72
C LEU A 137 9.15 9.54 7.88
N GLU A 138 10.22 8.76 8.09
CA GLU A 138 11.20 9.00 9.16
C GLU A 138 11.92 10.36 8.99
N ALA A 139 12.18 10.76 7.74
CA ALA A 139 12.74 12.09 7.45
C ALA A 139 11.75 13.23 7.77
N SER A 140 10.44 12.97 7.70
CA SER A 140 9.40 13.96 8.00
C SER A 140 9.07 14.01 9.49
N VAL A 141 9.03 12.85 10.15
CA VAL A 141 8.65 12.66 11.54
C VAL A 141 9.63 11.66 12.16
N LYS A 142 10.57 12.16 12.94
CA LYS A 142 11.58 11.33 13.61
C LYS A 142 10.91 10.38 14.61
N GLY A 143 11.28 9.10 14.58
CA GLY A 143 10.70 8.06 15.43
C GLY A 143 9.27 7.66 15.02
N ALA A 144 8.90 7.87 13.77
CA ALA A 144 7.57 7.54 13.29
C ALA A 144 7.32 6.03 13.40
N ARG A 145 6.15 5.67 13.94
CA ARG A 145 5.73 4.28 14.10
C ARG A 145 4.93 3.85 12.89
N LEU A 146 5.51 3.04 12.02
CA LEU A 146 4.86 2.55 10.81
C LEU A 146 4.34 1.12 11.00
N ALA A 147 3.04 0.93 10.74
CA ALA A 147 2.38 -0.36 10.66
C ALA A 147 2.06 -0.72 9.21
N VAL A 148 2.46 -1.92 8.77
CA VAL A 148 2.15 -2.43 7.42
C VAL A 148 1.69 -3.88 7.47
N LEU A 149 0.88 -4.30 6.48
CA LEU A 149 0.45 -5.69 6.40
C LEU A 149 1.58 -6.61 5.91
N SER A 150 2.42 -6.11 4.99
CA SER A 150 3.55 -6.83 4.39
C SER A 150 4.82 -5.98 4.36
N ASP A 151 5.89 -6.43 5.01
CA ASP A 151 7.19 -5.74 5.14
C ASP A 151 8.36 -6.61 4.66
N PRO A 152 8.45 -6.94 3.36
CA PRO A 152 9.62 -7.65 2.83
C PRO A 152 10.93 -6.86 2.91
N ALA A 153 10.91 -5.59 3.34
CA ALA A 153 12.11 -4.80 3.65
C ALA A 153 12.53 -4.85 5.13
N GLY A 154 11.68 -5.34 6.04
CA GLY A 154 11.96 -5.28 7.47
C GLY A 154 12.13 -3.86 8.03
N CYS A 155 11.55 -2.83 7.39
CA CYS A 155 11.75 -1.43 7.77
C CYS A 155 10.63 -0.84 8.64
N SER A 156 9.49 -1.53 8.83
CA SER A 156 8.38 -1.02 9.64
C SER A 156 8.57 -1.28 11.15
N THR A 157 7.79 -0.58 11.98
CA THR A 157 7.69 -0.84 13.42
C THR A 157 6.82 -2.07 13.68
N TYR A 158 5.68 -2.14 13.00
CA TYR A 158 4.72 -3.24 13.10
C TYR A 158 4.49 -3.85 11.73
N ALA A 159 4.53 -5.17 11.65
CA ALA A 159 4.34 -5.92 10.40
C ALA A 159 3.41 -7.11 10.64
N GLY A 160 2.50 -7.36 9.70
CA GLY A 160 1.71 -8.59 9.67
C GLY A 160 2.58 -9.78 9.26
N THR A 161 3.41 -9.57 8.25
CA THR A 161 4.44 -10.49 7.78
C THR A 161 5.66 -9.74 7.22
N TYR A 162 6.80 -10.42 7.21
CA TYR A 162 8.01 -10.03 6.49
C TYR A 162 8.18 -10.80 5.17
N GLN A 163 7.21 -11.65 4.80
CA GLN A 163 7.16 -12.27 3.48
C GLN A 163 6.68 -11.25 2.44
N ASP A 164 7.18 -11.36 1.21
CA ASP A 164 6.64 -10.62 0.08
C ASP A 164 5.35 -11.27 -0.38
N VAL A 165 4.21 -10.74 0.04
CA VAL A 165 2.86 -11.22 -0.33
C VAL A 165 2.04 -10.11 -0.99
N LEU A 166 1.13 -10.52 -1.88
CA LEU A 166 0.15 -9.64 -2.50
C LEU A 166 -0.92 -9.25 -1.48
N ILE A 167 -1.10 -7.94 -1.31
CA ILE A 167 -2.29 -7.38 -0.67
C ILE A 167 -3.26 -6.95 -1.79
N PRO A 168 -4.51 -7.47 -1.85
CA PRO A 168 -5.37 -7.31 -3.03
C PRO A 168 -5.62 -5.86 -3.48
N HIS A 169 -5.70 -4.90 -2.55
CA HIS A 169 -5.91 -3.50 -2.90
C HIS A 169 -4.75 -2.88 -3.71
N ALA A 170 -3.61 -3.57 -3.83
CA ALA A 170 -2.52 -3.17 -4.72
C ALA A 170 -2.95 -3.09 -6.19
N LEU A 171 -3.95 -3.89 -6.58
CA LEU A 171 -4.44 -4.02 -7.96
C LEU A 171 -5.42 -2.91 -8.37
N LEU A 172 -5.90 -2.10 -7.41
CA LEU A 172 -7.04 -1.22 -7.63
C LEU A 172 -6.69 0.20 -8.12
N GLY A 173 -5.41 0.55 -8.29
CA GLY A 173 -5.05 1.81 -8.92
C GLY A 173 -5.58 3.03 -8.17
N ALA A 174 -6.13 4.01 -8.90
CA ALA A 174 -6.84 5.15 -8.28
C ALA A 174 -8.25 4.79 -7.79
N ALA A 175 -8.89 3.78 -8.38
CA ALA A 175 -10.21 3.32 -8.00
C ALA A 175 -10.21 2.74 -6.56
N GLY A 176 -9.15 2.04 -6.15
CA GLY A 176 -8.98 1.51 -4.78
C GLY A 176 -8.50 2.49 -3.73
N CYS A 177 -8.39 3.76 -4.10
CA CYS A 177 -7.72 4.80 -3.35
C CYS A 177 -8.66 5.99 -3.11
N GLY A 178 -9.96 5.72 -2.92
CA GLY A 178 -10.99 6.72 -2.69
C GLY A 178 -11.22 7.63 -3.90
N LEU A 179 -10.96 7.12 -5.11
CA LEU A 179 -11.05 7.86 -6.37
C LEU A 179 -10.15 9.10 -6.44
N LEU A 180 -9.08 9.14 -5.64
CA LEU A 180 -8.14 10.26 -5.63
C LEU A 180 -7.03 10.06 -6.66
N SER A 181 -6.60 11.13 -7.31
CA SER A 181 -5.34 11.18 -8.06
C SER A 181 -4.12 11.03 -7.14
N HIS A 182 -2.91 10.92 -7.71
CA HIS A 182 -1.70 11.01 -6.92
C HIS A 182 -1.60 12.40 -6.25
N PRO A 183 -1.36 12.48 -4.93
CA PRO A 183 -1.20 13.77 -4.27
C PRO A 183 -0.01 14.56 -4.80
N VAL A 184 -0.14 15.88 -4.79
CA VAL A 184 0.88 16.84 -5.19
C VAL A 184 1.19 17.74 -4.01
N ALA A 185 2.46 17.84 -3.64
CA ALA A 185 2.91 18.76 -2.61
C ALA A 185 2.62 20.21 -3.02
N GLN A 186 2.15 21.01 -2.06
CA GLN A 186 1.86 22.42 -2.25
C GLN A 186 2.89 23.26 -1.50
N ARG A 187 3.20 24.45 -2.03
CA ARG A 187 4.09 25.40 -1.33
C ARG A 187 3.42 25.98 -0.07
N ARG A 188 2.09 26.07 -0.07
CA ARG A 188 1.25 26.56 1.02
C ARG A 188 0.00 25.71 1.07
N GLY A 189 -0.51 25.43 2.26
CA GLY A 189 -1.66 24.54 2.43
C GLY A 189 -1.23 23.08 2.52
N ARG A 190 -2.25 22.22 2.54
CA ARG A 190 -2.05 20.78 2.54
C ARG A 190 -1.65 20.33 1.15
N HIS A 191 -1.10 19.12 1.06
CA HIS A 191 -0.96 18.43 -0.21
C HIS A 191 -2.34 18.30 -0.86
N ALA A 192 -2.35 18.36 -2.19
CA ALA A 192 -3.60 18.42 -2.93
C ALA A 192 -3.78 17.24 -3.87
N ALA A 193 -5.02 16.80 -4.07
CA ALA A 193 -5.36 15.76 -5.03
C ALA A 193 -6.68 16.08 -5.74
N ALA A 194 -6.78 15.68 -7.01
CA ALA A 194 -8.03 15.70 -7.75
C ALA A 194 -8.89 14.47 -7.41
N PHE A 195 -10.19 14.68 -7.23
CA PHE A 195 -11.19 13.63 -7.14
C PHE A 195 -11.62 13.17 -8.54
N LYS A 196 -11.82 11.86 -8.73
CA LYS A 196 -12.11 11.22 -10.02
C LYS A 196 -13.45 10.46 -9.99
N PRO A 197 -14.59 11.16 -9.93
CA PRO A 197 -15.91 10.52 -9.86
C PRO A 197 -16.20 9.61 -11.05
N GLN A 198 -15.61 9.89 -12.21
CA GLN A 198 -15.75 9.08 -13.42
C GLN A 198 -15.22 7.65 -13.28
N LEU A 199 -14.40 7.36 -12.26
CA LEU A 199 -13.88 6.02 -11.97
C LEU A 199 -14.74 5.25 -10.95
N SER A 200 -15.88 5.81 -10.51
CA SER A 200 -16.74 5.21 -9.48
C SER A 200 -17.31 3.83 -9.88
N GLY A 201 -17.59 3.60 -11.16
CA GLY A 201 -18.03 2.29 -11.67
C GLY A 201 -16.99 1.17 -11.48
N ASP A 202 -15.71 1.55 -11.37
CA ASP A 202 -14.58 0.64 -11.18
C ASP A 202 -14.10 0.59 -9.73
N ASP A 203 -14.72 1.36 -8.83
CA ASP A 203 -14.35 1.35 -7.41
C ASP A 203 -14.76 0.03 -6.78
N ARG A 204 -13.75 -0.78 -6.41
CA ARG A 204 -13.91 -2.03 -5.68
C ARG A 204 -13.46 -1.94 -4.22
N THR A 205 -13.17 -0.73 -3.73
CA THR A 205 -12.73 -0.50 -2.34
C THR A 205 -13.75 -1.05 -1.35
N GLY A 206 -15.04 -0.79 -1.56
CA GLY A 206 -16.10 -1.32 -0.70
C GLY A 206 -16.16 -2.85 -0.71
N ALA A 207 -15.99 -3.48 -1.88
CA ALA A 207 -15.94 -4.94 -2.00
C ALA A 207 -14.72 -5.54 -1.29
N TYR A 208 -13.54 -4.95 -1.48
CA TYR A 208 -12.30 -5.31 -0.77
C TYR A 208 -12.50 -5.26 0.75
N LEU A 209 -12.95 -4.12 1.26
CA LEU A 209 -13.11 -3.90 2.70
C LEU A 209 -14.13 -4.87 3.30
N ARG A 210 -15.25 -5.12 2.62
CA ARG A 210 -16.25 -6.09 3.08
C ARG A 210 -15.70 -7.52 3.10
N ALA A 211 -15.08 -7.97 2.00
CA ALA A 211 -14.56 -9.33 1.89
C ALA A 211 -13.50 -9.62 2.96
N VAL A 212 -12.58 -8.69 3.21
CA VAL A 212 -11.55 -8.88 4.25
C VAL A 212 -12.13 -8.79 5.66
N SER A 213 -13.06 -7.86 5.93
CA SER A 213 -13.68 -7.74 7.26
C SER A 213 -14.57 -8.94 7.65
N LEU A 214 -15.12 -9.65 6.66
CA LEU A 214 -16.01 -10.80 6.87
C LEU A 214 -15.30 -12.16 6.77
N ALA A 215 -14.08 -12.20 6.25
CA ALA A 215 -13.34 -13.45 6.12
C ALA A 215 -12.88 -13.99 7.49
N ASP A 216 -12.85 -15.31 7.62
CA ASP A 216 -12.20 -15.96 8.75
C ASP A 216 -10.67 -15.78 8.64
N PRO A 217 -10.02 -15.13 9.61
CA PRO A 217 -8.61 -14.80 9.51
C PRO A 217 -7.74 -16.05 9.59
N LEU A 218 -6.88 -16.25 8.58
CA LEU A 218 -5.85 -17.30 8.64
C LEU A 218 -4.67 -16.84 9.51
N PRO A 219 -4.04 -17.71 10.31
CA PRO A 219 -2.82 -17.38 11.04
C PRO A 219 -1.74 -16.83 10.08
N PRO A 220 -1.12 -15.68 10.37
CA PRO A 220 -0.11 -15.10 9.49
C PRO A 220 1.20 -15.90 9.55
N GLU A 221 1.77 -16.19 8.40
CA GLU A 221 3.18 -16.60 8.33
C GLU A 221 4.06 -15.37 8.45
N ARG A 222 4.70 -15.15 9.61
CA ARG A 222 5.50 -13.94 9.82
C ARG A 222 6.77 -13.88 8.96
N GLY A 223 7.40 -15.02 8.69
CA GLY A 223 8.75 -15.05 8.10
C GLY A 223 9.82 -14.40 9.00
N ARG A 224 11.07 -14.39 8.52
CA ARG A 224 12.20 -13.75 9.19
C ARG A 224 12.25 -12.27 8.79
N ARG A 225 12.38 -11.38 9.77
CA ARG A 225 12.65 -9.96 9.49
C ARG A 225 13.99 -9.81 8.74
N PRO A 226 14.01 -9.17 7.55
CA PRO A 226 15.25 -8.82 6.88
C PRO A 226 16.16 -7.96 7.75
N SER A 227 17.46 -8.25 7.75
CA SER A 227 18.46 -7.44 8.45
C SER A 227 18.99 -6.28 7.60
N ALA A 228 18.85 -6.32 6.27
CA ALA A 228 19.40 -5.31 5.37
C ALA A 228 18.65 -5.20 4.02
N ALA A 229 17.51 -4.50 3.99
CA ALA A 229 16.76 -4.32 2.74
C ALA A 229 17.44 -3.45 1.69
N ALA A 230 18.32 -2.52 2.10
CA ALA A 230 19.14 -1.76 1.17
C ALA A 230 20.06 -2.68 0.34
N ASP A 231 20.54 -3.77 0.96
CA ASP A 231 21.40 -4.75 0.31
C ASP A 231 20.64 -5.54 -0.75
N TYR A 232 19.32 -5.77 -0.59
CA TYR A 232 18.53 -6.43 -1.62
C TYR A 232 18.33 -5.58 -2.87
N ALA A 233 18.18 -4.26 -2.72
CA ALA A 233 18.12 -3.36 -3.87
C ALA A 233 19.44 -3.37 -4.65
N LEU A 234 20.57 -3.31 -3.92
CA LEU A 234 21.91 -3.37 -4.50
C LEU A 234 22.23 -4.75 -5.10
N LEU A 235 21.78 -5.83 -4.45
CA LEU A 235 21.91 -7.19 -4.94
C LEU A 235 21.16 -7.37 -6.25
N ILE A 236 19.89 -6.96 -6.32
CA ILE A 236 19.10 -7.00 -7.56
C ILE A 236 19.77 -6.12 -8.61
N ALA A 237 20.17 -4.88 -8.26
CA ALA A 237 20.84 -4.00 -9.20
C ALA A 237 22.13 -4.63 -9.78
N GLY A 238 22.95 -5.26 -8.95
CA GLY A 238 24.16 -5.95 -9.36
C GLY A 238 23.90 -7.22 -10.18
N LEU A 239 22.96 -8.07 -9.77
CA LEU A 239 22.59 -9.30 -10.47
C LEU A 239 22.07 -9.04 -11.89
N TYR A 240 21.37 -7.92 -12.09
CA TYR A 240 20.69 -7.60 -13.35
C TYR A 240 21.29 -6.41 -14.10
N GLY A 241 22.48 -5.95 -13.71
CA GLY A 241 23.18 -4.85 -14.39
C GLY A 241 22.41 -3.52 -14.39
N VAL A 242 21.54 -3.29 -13.41
CA VAL A 242 20.74 -2.07 -13.31
C VAL A 242 21.59 -0.98 -12.65
N SER A 243 21.99 0.02 -13.43
CA SER A 243 22.82 1.14 -12.96
C SER A 243 22.11 2.07 -11.97
N ASP A 244 20.77 2.20 -12.08
CA ASP A 244 19.94 3.02 -11.19
C ASP A 244 18.93 2.15 -10.42
N PRO A 245 19.16 1.89 -9.12
CA PRO A 245 18.22 1.16 -8.26
C PRO A 245 16.80 1.76 -8.20
N ALA A 246 16.61 3.04 -8.55
CA ALA A 246 15.29 3.67 -8.59
C ALA A 246 14.35 3.09 -9.67
N ARG A 247 14.92 2.41 -10.68
CA ARG A 247 14.22 1.65 -11.73
C ARG A 247 13.60 0.36 -11.22
N LEU A 248 14.06 -0.14 -10.07
CA LEU A 248 13.53 -1.35 -9.46
C LEU A 248 12.19 -1.08 -8.76
N ARG A 249 11.22 -1.94 -9.03
CA ARG A 249 9.93 -2.03 -8.33
C ARG A 249 9.86 -3.40 -7.68
N ALA A 250 10.66 -3.57 -6.63
CA ALA A 250 10.81 -4.81 -5.89
C ALA A 250 9.67 -5.03 -4.90
N GLY A 251 9.15 -6.25 -4.86
CA GLY A 251 7.97 -6.65 -4.12
C GLY A 251 6.77 -6.83 -5.06
N VAL A 252 5.93 -7.82 -4.77
CA VAL A 252 4.73 -8.13 -5.55
C VAL A 252 3.81 -6.91 -5.66
N GLY A 253 3.59 -6.17 -4.57
CA GLY A 253 2.79 -4.95 -4.58
C GLY A 253 3.38 -3.83 -5.46
N GLU A 254 4.70 -3.65 -5.45
CA GLU A 254 5.39 -2.65 -6.28
C GLU A 254 5.38 -3.04 -7.76
N ALA A 255 5.65 -4.31 -8.09
CA ALA A 255 5.57 -4.83 -9.44
C ALA A 255 4.15 -4.71 -10.01
N SER A 256 3.13 -5.01 -9.19
CA SER A 256 1.72 -4.84 -9.56
C SER A 256 1.40 -3.39 -9.91
N ARG A 257 1.82 -2.44 -9.05
CA ARG A 257 1.63 -1.01 -9.31
C ARG A 257 2.42 -0.51 -10.51
N ALA A 258 3.58 -1.11 -10.79
CA ALA A 258 4.38 -0.79 -11.97
C ALA A 258 3.63 -1.17 -13.25
N LEU A 259 3.16 -2.40 -13.38
CA LEU A 259 2.35 -2.83 -14.53
C LEU A 259 1.07 -2.00 -14.65
N LEU A 260 0.39 -1.71 -13.54
CA LEU A 260 -0.86 -0.96 -13.56
C LEU A 260 -0.71 0.52 -14.01
N ARG A 261 0.45 1.14 -13.77
CA ARG A 261 0.60 2.61 -13.87
C ARG A 261 1.79 3.06 -14.72
N ARG A 262 2.59 2.13 -15.20
CA ARG A 262 3.84 2.37 -15.95
C ARG A 262 3.96 1.31 -17.04
N ASP A 263 5.05 1.42 -17.78
CA ASP A 263 5.44 0.48 -18.81
C ASP A 263 6.80 -0.15 -18.41
N PRO A 264 6.78 -1.19 -17.55
CA PRO A 264 8.01 -1.90 -17.22
C PRO A 264 8.57 -2.62 -18.46
N GLN A 265 9.89 -2.76 -18.51
CA GLN A 265 10.60 -3.42 -19.62
C GLN A 265 10.76 -4.92 -19.38
N GLU A 266 10.84 -5.34 -18.12
CA GLU A 266 11.06 -6.74 -17.73
C GLU A 266 10.38 -7.03 -16.39
N LEU A 267 9.99 -8.30 -16.21
CA LEU A 267 9.49 -8.85 -14.95
C LEU A 267 10.42 -9.97 -14.46
N LEU A 268 10.87 -9.85 -13.23
CA LEU A 268 11.61 -10.88 -12.51
C LEU A 268 10.69 -11.53 -11.49
N LEU A 269 10.68 -12.85 -11.45
CA LEU A 269 9.92 -13.64 -10.48
C LEU A 269 10.87 -14.55 -9.70
N ARG A 270 10.62 -14.74 -8.41
CA ARG A 270 11.35 -15.77 -7.64
C ARG A 270 10.98 -17.18 -8.10
N GLN A 271 9.69 -17.35 -8.36
CA GLN A 271 9.07 -18.61 -8.76
C GLN A 271 7.80 -18.30 -9.54
N SER A 272 7.45 -19.17 -10.47
CA SER A 272 6.24 -19.05 -11.27
C SER A 272 5.05 -19.75 -10.62
N GLY A 273 3.83 -19.32 -10.95
CA GLY A 273 2.59 -20.03 -10.65
C GLY A 273 2.05 -19.84 -9.23
N THR A 274 2.58 -18.87 -8.46
CA THR A 274 2.06 -18.59 -7.12
C THR A 274 0.76 -17.78 -7.17
N PRO A 275 -0.14 -17.93 -6.19
CA PRO A 275 -1.31 -17.04 -6.06
C PRO A 275 -0.94 -15.56 -5.99
N ASP A 276 0.23 -15.24 -5.43
CA ASP A 276 0.76 -13.89 -5.28
C ASP A 276 1.26 -13.25 -6.58
N THR A 277 1.72 -14.05 -7.55
CA THR A 277 2.33 -13.55 -8.79
C THR A 277 1.50 -13.81 -10.03
N ARG A 278 0.44 -14.61 -9.94
CA ARG A 278 -0.39 -15.02 -11.09
C ARG A 278 -0.88 -13.85 -11.95
N HIS A 279 -1.33 -12.76 -11.35
CA HIS A 279 -1.79 -11.58 -12.11
C HIS A 279 -0.63 -10.87 -12.82
N LEU A 280 0.59 -10.91 -12.28
CA LEU A 280 1.78 -10.38 -12.95
C LEU A 280 2.12 -11.22 -14.18
N GLU A 281 2.03 -12.54 -14.08
CA GLU A 281 2.29 -13.46 -15.19
C GLU A 281 1.24 -13.34 -16.29
N ASP A 282 -0.04 -13.27 -15.92
CA ASP A 282 -1.13 -13.06 -16.87
C ASP A 282 -0.92 -11.75 -17.65
N GLU A 283 -0.57 -10.68 -16.94
CA GLU A 283 -0.35 -9.37 -17.53
C GLU A 283 0.93 -9.30 -18.38
N ALA A 284 2.00 -9.97 -17.93
CA ALA A 284 3.23 -10.08 -18.71
C ALA A 284 2.99 -10.82 -20.04
N ARG A 285 2.24 -11.93 -20.01
CA ARG A 285 1.82 -12.63 -21.24
C ARG A 285 1.02 -11.73 -22.17
N ARG A 286 0.04 -11.00 -21.63
CA ARG A 286 -0.82 -10.10 -22.42
C ARG A 286 -0.01 -9.00 -23.13
N ARG A 287 1.00 -8.45 -22.45
CA ARG A 287 1.86 -7.38 -22.97
C ARG A 287 3.08 -7.87 -23.74
N SER A 288 3.29 -9.19 -23.86
CA SER A 288 4.54 -9.77 -24.36
C SER A 288 5.78 -9.26 -23.60
N LEU A 289 5.63 -9.01 -22.30
CA LEU A 289 6.70 -8.55 -21.42
C LEU A 289 7.61 -9.74 -21.08
N PRO A 290 8.95 -9.62 -21.26
CA PRO A 290 9.89 -10.66 -20.84
C PRO A 290 9.75 -10.98 -19.34
N VAL A 291 9.67 -12.28 -19.04
CA VAL A 291 9.61 -12.80 -17.67
C VAL A 291 10.82 -13.70 -17.42
N TYR A 292 11.58 -13.40 -16.38
CA TYR A 292 12.71 -14.22 -15.94
C TYR A 292 12.48 -14.76 -14.54
N VAL A 293 12.76 -16.04 -14.33
CA VAL A 293 12.57 -16.71 -13.04
C VAL A 293 13.91 -16.97 -12.38
N HIS A 294 14.10 -16.44 -11.18
CA HIS A 294 15.35 -16.53 -10.42
C HIS A 294 15.05 -16.92 -8.98
N ALA A 295 15.37 -18.17 -8.61
CA ALA A 295 15.06 -18.70 -7.28
C ALA A 295 15.68 -17.89 -6.12
N ASP A 296 16.82 -17.24 -6.37
CA ASP A 296 17.56 -16.45 -5.39
C ASP A 296 17.05 -15.00 -5.25
N LEU A 297 15.97 -14.62 -5.96
CA LEU A 297 15.40 -13.28 -5.84
C LEU A 297 14.90 -13.06 -4.39
N PRO A 298 15.28 -11.96 -3.72
CA PRO A 298 14.87 -11.74 -2.32
C PRO A 298 13.37 -11.44 -2.18
N TYR A 299 12.74 -10.92 -3.25
CA TYR A 299 11.31 -10.67 -3.37
C TYR A 299 10.66 -11.72 -4.25
N LEU A 300 9.36 -11.97 -4.10
CA LEU A 300 8.61 -12.85 -5.02
C LEU A 300 8.55 -12.28 -6.43
N ALA A 301 8.53 -10.95 -6.57
CA ALA A 301 8.55 -10.29 -7.86
C ALA A 301 9.33 -8.97 -7.84
N CYS A 302 9.88 -8.59 -8.98
CA CYS A 302 10.42 -7.27 -9.23
C CYS A 302 10.12 -6.85 -10.68
N ALA A 303 9.58 -5.65 -10.88
CA ALA A 303 9.46 -5.07 -12.21
C ALA A 303 10.57 -4.05 -12.45
N LEU A 304 11.19 -4.08 -13.63
CA LEU A 304 12.18 -3.11 -14.05
C LEU A 304 11.50 -2.05 -14.91
N THR A 305 11.56 -0.79 -14.49
CA THR A 305 11.06 0.33 -15.31
C THR A 305 12.19 0.96 -16.11
N ALA A 306 11.83 1.59 -17.23
CA ALA A 306 12.74 2.52 -17.92
C ALA A 306 13.24 3.61 -16.95
#